data_AF-A0A8I2ZC35-F1
#
_entry.id   AF-A0A8I2ZC35-F1
#
_cell.length_a   1.000
_cell.length_b   1.000
_cell.length_c   1.000
_cell.angle_alpha   90.00
_cell.angle_beta   90.00
_cell.angle_gamma   90.00
#
_symmetry.space_group_name_H-M   'P 1'
#
loop_
_entity.id
_entity.type
_entity.pdbx_description
1 polymer ?
#
loop_
_entity_poly.entity_id
_entity_poly.type
_entity_poly.pdbx_seq_one_letter_code
_entity_poly.pdbx_strand_id
1 'polypeptide(L)'
;MTTLSVREYVKGIYRKTGLDPSTVRKMQTGGPDGDLGSNEILLSNEKYTSIVDGSGVIVDPNGLDREELLRLAKSRSMIVNFDISKLSKDGYRVLCEDANITLPTGEVVGNGTTFRNTYHLRDTGMTDIFVPCGGRPESIDLITVNKLIKDGKSTIPYIVEGANLFITQDAKLRLEAAGCIIYKDASANKGGVTSSSLEVLASLSFDDESFRQHMCHDAKGVAPQFYRDYVKQVQAKICENAQLEFEAIWREHEKSGVERSILSDRLSVAITDLDEELQHSDMWKDERTRRSVLADALPNLLLDKIGLDTIISRVPDAYLRAIFGSYLASRFVYEFGISPGQFAFYDFMSKRMAKIQ
;
A
#
# COMPACT_ATOMS: atom_id res chain seq x y z
N MET A 1 -5.34 4.93 -5.59
CA MET A 1 -4.21 4.13 -6.12
C MET A 1 -3.37 3.56 -4.98
N THR A 2 -2.70 4.39 -4.17
CA THR A 2 -1.91 3.98 -2.99
C THR A 2 -2.66 3.00 -2.07
N THR A 3 -3.89 3.34 -1.69
CA THR A 3 -4.70 2.50 -0.79
C THR A 3 -4.93 1.10 -1.32
N LEU A 4 -5.08 0.90 -2.64
CA LEU A 4 -5.29 -0.44 -3.19
C LEU A 4 -4.09 -1.35 -2.90
N SER A 5 -2.87 -0.81 -3.06
CA SER A 5 -1.65 -1.52 -2.69
C SER A 5 -1.66 -1.88 -1.20
N VAL A 6 -1.90 -0.91 -0.31
CA VAL A 6 -1.97 -1.13 1.14
C VAL A 6 -3.00 -2.21 1.50
N ARG A 7 -4.20 -2.15 0.89
CA ARG A 7 -5.25 -3.15 1.08
C ARG A 7 -4.85 -4.54 0.63
N GLU A 8 -4.05 -4.70 -0.43
CA GLU A 8 -3.57 -6.03 -0.83
C GLU A 8 -2.64 -6.66 0.19
N TYR A 9 -1.82 -5.87 0.89
CA TYR A 9 -1.03 -6.37 2.03
C TYR A 9 -1.92 -6.76 3.21
N VAL A 10 -2.92 -5.94 3.54
CA VAL A 10 -3.89 -6.26 4.60
C VAL A 10 -4.67 -7.55 4.27
N LYS A 11 -5.19 -7.67 3.04
CA LYS A 11 -5.87 -8.88 2.57
C LYS A 11 -4.93 -10.08 2.57
N GLY A 12 -3.66 -9.88 2.20
CA GLY A 12 -2.63 -10.90 2.25
C GLY A 12 -2.47 -11.48 3.65
N ILE A 13 -2.36 -10.63 4.67
CA ILE A 13 -2.30 -11.06 6.08
C ILE A 13 -3.53 -11.91 6.40
N TYR A 14 -4.73 -11.42 6.11
CA TYR A 14 -5.97 -12.16 6.40
C TYR A 14 -6.04 -13.52 5.72
N ARG A 15 -5.62 -13.62 4.45
CA ARG A 15 -5.54 -14.90 3.72
C ARG A 15 -4.57 -15.87 4.39
N LYS A 16 -3.42 -15.40 4.83
CA LYS A 16 -2.37 -16.24 5.43
C LYS A 16 -2.67 -16.67 6.86
N THR A 17 -3.37 -15.83 7.62
CA THR A 17 -3.69 -16.10 9.03
C THR A 17 -5.11 -16.63 9.25
N GLY A 18 -5.93 -16.70 8.20
CA GLY A 18 -7.29 -17.22 8.27
C GLY A 18 -8.28 -16.30 9.00
N LEU A 19 -8.00 -14.99 9.06
CA LEU A 19 -8.85 -14.01 9.73
C LEU A 19 -10.07 -13.65 8.87
N ASP A 20 -11.25 -13.60 9.48
CA ASP A 20 -12.42 -12.96 8.89
C ASP A 20 -12.31 -11.44 9.07
N PRO A 21 -12.15 -10.67 7.97
CA PRO A 21 -11.98 -9.22 8.05
C PRO A 21 -13.09 -8.53 8.85
N SER A 22 -14.33 -9.01 8.79
CA SER A 22 -15.48 -8.37 9.46
C SER A 22 -15.38 -8.39 10.99
N THR A 23 -14.55 -9.28 11.54
CA THR A 23 -14.31 -9.44 12.97
C THR A 23 -13.06 -8.73 13.45
N VAL A 24 -12.16 -8.36 12.54
CA VAL A 24 -10.87 -7.72 12.85
C VAL A 24 -11.10 -6.30 13.34
N ARG A 25 -10.56 -5.97 14.51
CA ARG A 25 -10.66 -4.63 15.11
C ARG A 25 -9.54 -3.73 14.57
N LYS A 26 -9.91 -2.64 13.91
CA LYS A 26 -8.98 -1.76 13.20
C LYS A 26 -8.80 -0.42 13.92
N MET A 27 -7.52 -0.04 14.07
CA MET A 27 -7.10 1.33 14.31
C MET A 27 -6.54 1.95 13.04
N GLN A 28 -6.79 3.24 12.83
CA GLN A 28 -6.22 4.02 11.73
C GLN A 28 -5.75 5.39 12.23
N THR A 29 -4.55 5.79 11.81
CA THR A 29 -4.15 7.21 11.84
C THR A 29 -4.30 7.79 10.45
N GLY A 30 -4.52 9.10 10.35
CA GLY A 30 -4.93 9.72 9.09
C GLY A 30 -6.44 9.56 8.91
N GLY A 31 -7.14 10.69 8.92
CA GLY A 31 -8.59 10.72 9.04
C GLY A 31 -9.35 10.39 7.76
N PRO A 32 -10.69 10.34 7.86
CA PRO A 32 -11.61 10.28 6.73
C PRO A 32 -11.51 11.47 5.77
N ASP A 33 -10.76 12.52 6.09
CA ASP A 33 -10.48 13.67 5.22
C ASP A 33 -9.34 13.42 4.23
N GLY A 34 -8.32 12.65 4.63
CA GLY A 34 -7.13 12.38 3.82
C GLY A 34 -7.39 11.41 2.65
N ASP A 35 -6.55 11.46 1.61
CA ASP A 35 -6.68 10.55 0.45
C ASP A 35 -6.53 9.08 0.82
N LEU A 36 -5.51 8.76 1.60
CA LEU A 36 -5.27 7.38 1.99
C LEU A 36 -6.30 6.92 3.03
N GLY A 37 -6.57 7.74 4.04
CA GLY A 37 -7.48 7.41 5.13
C GLY A 37 -8.95 7.29 4.73
N SER A 38 -9.44 8.18 3.86
CA SER A 38 -10.80 8.09 3.32
C SER A 38 -10.98 6.82 2.47
N ASN A 39 -10.04 6.55 1.56
CA ASN A 39 -10.08 5.35 0.73
C ASN A 39 -9.92 4.07 1.55
N GLU A 40 -9.12 4.08 2.62
CA GLU A 40 -8.98 2.90 3.51
C GLU A 40 -10.34 2.58 4.13
N ILE A 41 -11.08 3.58 4.61
CA ILE A 41 -12.44 3.40 5.14
C ILE A 41 -13.39 2.86 4.06
N LEU A 42 -13.36 3.42 2.85
CA LEU A 42 -14.22 3.00 1.74
C LEU A 42 -13.98 1.55 1.30
N LEU A 43 -12.73 1.09 1.35
CA LEU A 43 -12.30 -0.25 0.90
C LEU A 43 -12.23 -1.28 2.04
N SER A 44 -12.40 -0.85 3.28
CA SER A 44 -12.39 -1.70 4.46
C SER A 44 -13.75 -2.31 4.72
N ASN A 45 -13.77 -3.49 5.33
CA ASN A 45 -14.94 -4.11 5.94
C ASN A 45 -14.67 -4.54 7.39
N GLU A 46 -13.52 -4.14 7.93
CA GLU A 46 -13.13 -4.32 9.33
C GLU A 46 -13.98 -3.51 10.31
N LYS A 47 -13.99 -3.96 11.56
CA LYS A 47 -14.59 -3.25 12.67
C LYS A 47 -13.67 -2.13 13.14
N TYR A 48 -13.89 -0.91 12.67
CA TYR A 48 -13.13 0.25 13.14
C TYR A 48 -13.42 0.51 14.62
N THR A 49 -12.41 0.40 15.47
CA THR A 49 -12.52 0.72 16.90
C THR A 49 -11.94 2.08 17.22
N SER A 50 -11.03 2.59 16.40
CA SER A 50 -10.49 3.93 16.60
C SER A 50 -9.95 4.58 15.33
N ILE A 51 -10.11 5.90 15.24
CA ILE A 51 -9.50 6.74 14.20
C ILE A 51 -8.84 7.94 14.87
N VAL A 52 -7.62 8.24 14.43
CA VAL A 52 -6.83 9.39 14.86
C VAL A 52 -6.60 10.31 13.65
N ASP A 53 -7.04 11.56 13.74
CA ASP A 53 -6.82 12.55 12.68
C ASP A 53 -6.32 13.90 13.24
N GLY A 54 -6.33 14.95 12.40
CA GLY A 54 -5.86 16.27 12.79
C GLY A 54 -6.70 16.92 13.91
N SER A 55 -7.98 16.59 13.97
CA SER A 55 -8.94 17.15 14.93
C SER A 55 -8.93 16.44 16.28
N GLY A 56 -8.58 15.16 16.34
CA GLY A 56 -8.60 14.40 17.59
C GLY A 56 -8.57 12.89 17.42
N VAL A 57 -9.16 12.20 18.38
CA VAL A 57 -9.35 10.75 18.43
C VAL A 57 -10.83 10.44 18.60
N ILE A 58 -11.36 9.52 17.80
CA ILE A 58 -12.65 8.89 18.05
C ILE A 58 -12.47 7.40 18.29
N VAL A 59 -13.17 6.88 19.30
CA VAL A 59 -13.02 5.50 19.78
C VAL A 59 -14.39 4.91 20.08
N ASP A 60 -14.60 3.66 19.67
CA ASP A 60 -15.73 2.86 20.12
C ASP A 60 -15.31 1.38 20.25
N PRO A 61 -15.25 0.82 21.47
CA PRO A 61 -14.97 -0.60 21.70
C PRO A 61 -15.94 -1.53 20.96
N ASN A 62 -17.18 -1.08 20.79
CA ASN A 62 -18.24 -1.81 20.12
C ASN A 62 -18.22 -1.61 18.59
N GLY A 63 -17.31 -0.79 18.07
CA GLY A 63 -17.13 -0.47 16.66
C GLY A 63 -17.83 0.84 16.28
N LEU A 64 -17.13 1.70 15.55
CA LEU A 64 -17.67 2.96 15.01
C LEU A 64 -18.73 2.67 13.94
N ASP A 65 -19.80 3.46 13.92
CA ASP A 65 -20.88 3.33 12.94
C ASP A 65 -20.34 3.43 11.50
N ARG A 66 -20.58 2.36 10.72
CA ARG A 66 -20.00 2.22 9.39
C ARG A 66 -20.57 3.24 8.40
N GLU A 67 -21.88 3.48 8.43
CA GLU A 67 -22.51 4.45 7.52
C GLU A 67 -22.03 5.86 7.80
N GLU A 68 -21.79 6.20 9.07
CA GLU A 68 -21.20 7.48 9.47
C GLU A 68 -19.76 7.63 8.99
N LEU A 69 -18.94 6.59 9.13
CA LEU A 69 -17.58 6.61 8.58
C LEU A 69 -17.58 6.75 7.06
N LEU A 70 -18.49 6.07 6.35
CA LEU A 70 -18.63 6.20 4.90
C LEU A 70 -19.09 7.61 4.51
N ARG A 71 -19.99 8.24 5.29
CA ARG A 71 -20.40 9.63 5.09
C ARG A 71 -19.19 10.57 5.19
N LEU A 72 -18.44 10.48 6.28
CA LEU A 72 -17.24 11.30 6.51
C LEU A 72 -16.17 11.08 5.43
N ALA A 73 -15.91 9.82 5.05
CA ALA A 73 -14.93 9.50 4.01
C ALA A 73 -15.33 10.05 2.63
N LYS A 74 -16.61 9.98 2.26
CA LYS A 74 -17.13 10.56 1.01
C LYS A 74 -17.10 12.08 1.01
N SER A 75 -17.42 12.70 2.15
CA SER A 75 -17.40 14.16 2.31
C SER A 75 -16.02 14.73 2.65
N ARG A 76 -14.99 13.88 2.77
CA ARG A 76 -13.63 14.27 3.16
C ARG A 76 -13.61 15.10 4.44
N SER A 77 -14.33 14.64 5.47
CA SER A 77 -14.52 15.41 6.71
C SER A 77 -13.90 14.69 7.90
N MET A 78 -13.10 15.40 8.71
CA MET A 78 -12.49 14.89 9.94
C MET A 78 -13.51 14.40 10.99
N ILE A 79 -13.06 13.62 11.97
CA ILE A 79 -13.84 12.99 13.04
C ILE A 79 -14.56 13.97 13.97
N VAL A 80 -14.14 15.24 14.00
CA VAL A 80 -14.91 16.31 14.67
C VAL A 80 -16.33 16.46 14.12
N ASN A 81 -16.58 16.00 12.88
CA ASN A 81 -17.89 16.00 12.25
C ASN A 81 -18.65 14.68 12.40
N PHE A 82 -18.11 13.69 13.14
CA PHE A 82 -18.82 12.44 13.41
C PHE A 82 -20.04 12.70 14.31
N ASP A 83 -21.19 12.12 13.94
CA ASP A 83 -22.39 12.15 14.75
C ASP A 83 -22.22 11.31 16.04
N ILE A 84 -21.98 12.00 17.15
CA ILE A 84 -21.75 11.38 18.46
C ILE A 84 -22.92 10.54 18.96
N SER A 85 -24.15 10.76 18.47
CA SER A 85 -25.31 9.95 18.86
C SER A 85 -25.22 8.51 18.37
N LYS A 86 -24.33 8.24 17.40
CA LYS A 86 -24.03 6.91 16.87
C LYS A 86 -22.93 6.17 17.60
N LEU A 87 -22.28 6.80 18.58
CA LEU A 87 -21.38 6.09 19.47
C LEU A 87 -22.18 5.20 20.43
N SER A 88 -21.64 4.03 20.73
CA SER A 88 -22.11 3.24 21.85
C SER A 88 -21.87 3.97 23.18
N LYS A 89 -22.49 3.48 24.25
CA LYS A 89 -22.28 4.01 25.61
C LYS A 89 -20.81 3.95 26.08
N ASP A 90 -20.01 3.09 25.46
CA ASP A 90 -18.59 2.89 25.79
C ASP A 90 -17.68 3.70 24.84
N GLY A 91 -18.25 4.29 23.79
CA GLY A 91 -17.56 5.11 22.81
C GLY A 91 -17.33 6.54 23.30
N TYR A 92 -16.31 7.18 22.75
CA TYR A 92 -15.94 8.55 23.10
C TYR A 92 -15.19 9.24 21.97
N ARG A 93 -15.19 10.58 22.03
CA ARG A 93 -14.38 11.44 21.17
C ARG A 93 -13.60 12.42 22.03
N VAL A 94 -12.31 12.56 21.73
CA VAL A 94 -11.39 13.50 22.35
C VAL A 94 -10.84 14.41 21.26
N LEU A 95 -11.21 15.69 21.28
CA LEU A 95 -10.71 16.69 20.34
C LEU A 95 -9.42 17.33 20.87
N CYS A 96 -8.59 17.86 19.98
CA CYS A 96 -7.34 18.53 20.35
C CYS A 96 -7.56 19.71 21.31
N GLU A 97 -8.73 20.37 21.23
CA GLU A 97 -9.15 21.51 22.06
C GLU A 97 -9.68 21.09 23.44
N ASP A 98 -9.96 19.80 23.66
CA ASP A 98 -10.49 19.31 24.93
C ASP A 98 -9.42 19.32 26.03
N ALA A 99 -9.85 19.68 27.24
CA ALA A 99 -9.02 19.66 28.45
C ALA A 99 -9.81 19.12 29.64
N ASN A 100 -9.16 18.25 30.43
CA ASN A 100 -9.71 17.64 31.64
C ASN A 100 -11.05 16.91 31.45
N ILE A 101 -11.21 16.21 30.32
CA ILE A 101 -12.40 15.39 30.06
C ILE A 101 -12.25 14.01 30.69
N THR A 102 -13.35 13.43 31.18
CA THR A 102 -13.37 12.08 31.76
C THR A 102 -13.94 11.10 30.74
N LEU A 103 -13.18 10.07 30.40
CA LEU A 103 -13.62 9.01 29.48
C LEU A 103 -14.63 8.07 30.16
N PRO A 104 -15.40 7.27 29.41
CA PRO A 104 -16.28 6.24 29.98
C PRO A 104 -15.56 5.24 30.90
N THR A 105 -14.25 5.07 30.73
CA THR A 105 -13.38 4.24 31.59
C THR A 105 -13.08 4.86 32.96
N GLY A 106 -13.43 6.14 33.17
CA GLY A 106 -13.04 6.94 34.33
C GLY A 106 -11.67 7.61 34.20
N GLU A 107 -10.93 7.37 33.13
CA GLU A 107 -9.65 8.06 32.85
C GLU A 107 -9.88 9.55 32.59
N VAL A 108 -9.09 10.40 33.24
CA VAL A 108 -9.08 11.85 32.98
C VAL A 108 -8.02 12.18 31.94
N VAL A 109 -8.46 12.71 30.80
CA VAL A 109 -7.59 13.23 29.74
C VAL A 109 -7.35 14.70 30.00
N GLY A 110 -6.16 15.03 30.51
CA GLY A 110 -5.79 16.42 30.83
C GLY A 110 -5.62 17.31 29.59
N ASN A 111 -5.16 16.76 28.46
CA ASN A 111 -4.93 17.51 27.22
C ASN A 111 -5.21 16.64 25.99
N GLY A 112 -6.20 17.04 25.19
CA GLY A 112 -6.63 16.29 24.01
C GLY A 112 -5.57 16.21 22.90
N THR A 113 -4.71 17.23 22.76
CA THR A 113 -3.61 17.20 21.80
C THR A 113 -2.56 16.13 22.17
N THR A 114 -2.16 16.05 23.44
CA THR A 114 -1.25 15.01 23.93
C THR A 114 -1.88 13.63 23.79
N PHE A 115 -3.18 13.49 24.08
CA PHE A 115 -3.92 12.26 23.89
C PHE A 115 -3.88 11.81 22.42
N ARG A 116 -4.24 12.70 21.49
CA ARG A 116 -4.17 12.45 20.05
C ARG A 116 -2.79 12.04 19.58
N ASN A 117 -1.75 12.74 20.05
CA ASN A 117 -0.37 12.50 19.65
C ASN A 117 0.22 11.18 20.16
N THR A 118 -0.41 10.53 21.14
CA THR A 118 0.10 9.31 21.77
C THR A 118 -0.89 8.16 21.76
N TYR A 119 -2.08 8.34 21.20
CA TYR A 119 -3.15 7.34 21.23
C TYR A 119 -2.74 6.01 20.59
N HIS A 120 -2.01 6.07 19.47
CA HIS A 120 -1.52 4.88 18.76
C HIS A 120 -0.51 4.05 19.54
N LEU A 121 -0.02 4.54 20.69
CA LEU A 121 0.90 3.83 21.59
C LEU A 121 0.18 3.14 22.76
N ARG A 122 -1.15 3.23 22.84
CA ARG A 122 -1.91 2.75 23.99
C ARG A 122 -2.26 1.26 23.85
N ASP A 123 -2.02 0.49 24.91
CA ASP A 123 -2.53 -0.88 25.06
C ASP A 123 -4.01 -0.81 25.44
N THR A 124 -4.87 -0.74 24.42
CA THR A 124 -6.33 -0.69 24.61
C THR A 124 -6.98 -2.08 24.63
N GLY A 125 -6.28 -3.10 24.14
CA GLY A 125 -6.85 -4.42 23.87
C GLY A 125 -7.92 -4.42 22.76
N MET A 126 -8.07 -3.34 21.98
CA MET A 126 -9.12 -3.15 20.97
C MET A 126 -8.59 -3.04 19.54
N THR A 127 -7.34 -3.41 19.29
CA THR A 127 -6.70 -3.24 17.98
C THR A 127 -6.01 -4.54 17.59
N ASP A 128 -6.55 -5.20 16.58
CA ASP A 128 -5.93 -6.38 15.96
C ASP A 128 -5.03 -5.95 14.80
N ILE A 129 -5.46 -4.95 14.03
CA ILE A 129 -4.69 -4.37 12.94
C ILE A 129 -4.61 -2.85 13.05
N PHE A 130 -3.41 -2.31 12.81
CA PHE A 130 -3.18 -0.89 12.69
C PHE A 130 -2.69 -0.54 11.28
N VAL A 131 -3.41 0.38 10.62
CA VAL A 131 -3.04 0.89 9.30
C VAL A 131 -2.79 2.40 9.43
N PRO A 132 -1.53 2.85 9.59
CA PRO A 132 -1.26 4.28 9.56
C PRO A 132 -1.42 4.81 8.13
N CYS A 133 -2.47 5.59 7.90
CA CYS A 133 -2.77 6.28 6.65
C CYS A 133 -2.35 7.76 6.67
N GLY A 134 -1.80 8.23 7.79
CA GLY A 134 -1.26 9.56 7.98
C GLY A 134 -0.61 9.69 9.37
N GLY A 135 -0.09 10.87 9.68
CA GLY A 135 0.61 11.15 10.93
C GLY A 135 2.02 11.69 10.67
N ARG A 136 2.74 11.97 11.77
CA ARG A 136 4.11 12.48 11.67
C ARG A 136 5.05 11.30 11.39
N PRO A 137 6.11 11.49 10.58
CA PRO A 137 7.21 10.53 10.53
C PRO A 137 7.70 10.22 11.94
N GLU A 138 8.16 8.99 12.15
CA GLU A 138 8.75 8.52 13.40
C GLU A 138 7.80 8.64 14.61
N SER A 139 6.49 8.55 14.36
CA SER A 139 5.47 8.53 15.42
C SER A 139 5.60 7.30 16.34
N ILE A 140 6.23 6.23 15.85
CA ILE A 140 6.72 5.11 16.66
C ILE A 140 8.21 4.96 16.41
N ASP A 141 9.00 5.12 17.46
CA ASP A 141 10.46 5.12 17.42
C ASP A 141 11.04 4.17 18.48
N LEU A 142 12.37 4.12 18.59
CA LEU A 142 13.07 3.25 19.53
C LEU A 142 12.72 3.53 21.01
N ILE A 143 12.31 4.76 21.31
CA ILE A 143 11.97 5.23 22.66
C ILE A 143 10.55 4.79 23.02
N THR A 144 9.62 4.88 22.07
CA THR A 144 8.19 4.68 22.29
C THR A 144 7.70 3.26 22.00
N VAL A 145 8.42 2.49 21.18
CA VAL A 145 8.02 1.14 20.75
C VAL A 145 7.72 0.18 21.91
N ASN A 146 8.42 0.30 23.05
CA ASN A 146 8.18 -0.57 24.20
C ASN A 146 6.77 -0.40 24.79
N LYS A 147 6.06 0.70 24.49
CA LYS A 147 4.65 0.86 24.89
C LYS A 147 3.71 -0.10 24.17
N LEU A 148 4.14 -0.62 23.01
CA LEU A 148 3.42 -1.59 22.21
C LEU A 148 3.94 -3.02 22.42
N ILE A 149 4.78 -3.26 23.43
CA ILE A 149 5.31 -4.58 23.77
C ILE A 149 5.02 -4.85 25.24
N LYS A 150 4.30 -5.93 25.51
CA LYS A 150 3.89 -6.37 26.85
C LYS A 150 4.18 -7.86 26.99
N ASP A 151 4.88 -8.24 28.06
CA ASP A 151 5.29 -9.62 28.32
C ASP A 151 6.02 -10.26 27.12
N GLY A 152 6.86 -9.47 26.44
CA GLY A 152 7.62 -9.88 25.26
C GLY A 152 6.81 -10.01 23.98
N LYS A 153 5.51 -9.67 23.98
CA LYS A 153 4.62 -9.75 22.80
C LYS A 153 4.12 -8.38 22.38
N SER A 154 4.00 -8.17 21.07
CA SER A 154 3.37 -6.97 20.57
C SER A 154 1.88 -6.91 20.95
N THR A 155 1.41 -5.74 21.40
CA THR A 155 -0.01 -5.51 21.71
C THR A 155 -0.86 -5.32 20.45
N ILE A 156 -0.23 -5.03 19.31
CA ILE A 156 -0.86 -4.89 18.00
C ILE A 156 -0.26 -5.96 17.07
N PRO A 157 -0.99 -7.06 16.78
CA PRO A 157 -0.45 -8.17 16.00
C PRO A 157 -0.07 -7.83 14.56
N TYR A 158 -0.81 -6.92 13.91
CA TYR A 158 -0.66 -6.63 12.48
C TYR A 158 -0.51 -5.14 12.22
N ILE A 159 0.52 -4.74 11.48
CA ILE A 159 0.71 -3.35 11.04
C ILE A 159 1.04 -3.30 9.55
N VAL A 160 0.31 -2.48 8.80
CA VAL A 160 0.61 -2.22 7.38
C VAL A 160 0.74 -0.71 7.19
N GLU A 161 1.97 -0.24 6.99
CA GLU A 161 2.23 1.18 6.86
C GLU A 161 1.78 1.73 5.51
N GLY A 162 0.74 2.57 5.52
CA GLY A 162 0.34 3.30 4.34
C GLY A 162 1.04 4.67 4.23
N ALA A 163 1.25 5.35 5.35
CA ALA A 163 1.97 6.61 5.44
C ALA A 163 3.49 6.39 5.46
N ASN A 164 4.22 7.31 4.83
CA ASN A 164 5.68 7.23 4.78
C ASN A 164 6.30 7.39 6.18
N LEU A 165 7.24 6.49 6.50
CA LEU A 165 8.13 6.56 7.64
C LEU A 165 7.42 6.72 9.00
N PHE A 166 6.22 6.16 9.18
CA PHE A 166 5.46 6.30 10.43
C PHE A 166 6.19 5.62 11.61
N ILE A 167 6.82 4.48 11.37
CA ILE A 167 7.60 3.69 12.32
C ILE A 167 9.08 3.73 11.91
N THR A 168 10.01 3.97 12.84
CA THR A 168 11.45 3.87 12.51
C THR A 168 11.88 2.43 12.24
N GLN A 169 12.97 2.23 11.50
CA GLN A 169 13.45 0.88 11.19
C GLN A 169 13.77 0.05 12.44
N ASP A 170 14.43 0.62 13.44
CA ASP A 170 14.75 -0.10 14.69
C ASP A 170 13.48 -0.47 15.49
N ALA A 171 12.45 0.39 15.45
CA ALA A 171 11.17 0.09 16.09
C ALA A 171 10.43 -1.06 15.39
N LYS A 172 10.48 -1.12 14.05
CA LYS A 172 9.95 -2.26 13.28
C LYS A 172 10.59 -3.57 13.71
N LEU A 173 11.93 -3.60 13.75
CA LEU A 173 12.67 -4.81 14.16
C LEU A 173 12.29 -5.27 15.57
N ARG A 174 12.12 -4.33 16.53
CA ARG A 174 11.67 -4.69 17.88
C ARG A 174 10.25 -5.23 17.93
N LEU A 175 9.33 -4.67 17.15
CA LEU A 175 7.96 -5.17 17.07
C LEU A 175 7.90 -6.55 16.40
N GLU A 176 8.66 -6.76 15.33
CA GLU A 176 8.75 -8.06 14.65
C GLU A 176 9.36 -9.13 15.58
N ALA A 177 10.40 -8.79 16.33
CA ALA A 177 10.96 -9.68 17.37
C ALA A 177 9.95 -10.00 18.49
N ALA A 178 8.98 -9.11 18.73
CA ALA A 178 7.86 -9.33 19.65
C ALA A 178 6.65 -10.01 18.98
N GLY A 179 6.79 -10.53 17.76
CA GLY A 179 5.78 -11.30 17.04
C GLY A 179 4.78 -10.48 16.22
N CYS A 180 5.00 -9.17 16.04
CA CYS A 180 4.18 -8.34 15.14
C CYS A 180 4.48 -8.68 13.68
N ILE A 181 3.44 -8.82 12.85
CA ILE A 181 3.61 -8.88 11.39
C ILE A 181 3.52 -7.45 10.85
N ILE A 182 4.66 -6.95 10.36
CA ILE A 182 4.77 -5.59 9.84
C ILE A 182 5.11 -5.61 8.36
N TYR A 183 4.39 -4.79 7.59
CA TYR A 183 4.78 -4.41 6.24
C TYR A 183 5.07 -2.92 6.19
N LYS A 184 6.32 -2.58 5.83
CA LYS A 184 6.77 -1.20 5.77
C LYS A 184 6.19 -0.47 4.57
N ASP A 185 6.12 0.85 4.72
CA ASP A 185 5.64 1.82 3.73
C ASP A 185 6.25 1.62 2.35
N ALA A 186 7.58 1.47 2.29
CA ALA A 186 8.33 1.30 1.05
C ALA A 186 7.85 0.15 0.17
N SER A 187 7.20 -0.88 0.75
CA SER A 187 6.52 -1.96 0.01
C SER A 187 5.02 -1.71 -0.11
N ALA A 188 4.35 -1.40 1.00
CA ALA A 188 2.89 -1.38 1.06
C ALA A 188 2.25 -0.25 0.25
N ASN A 189 2.91 0.91 0.10
CA ASN A 189 2.31 2.11 -0.48
C ASN A 189 2.75 2.42 -1.93
N LYS A 190 3.45 1.50 -2.61
CA LYS A 190 3.97 1.67 -3.99
C LYS A 190 2.91 1.97 -5.05
N GLY A 191 1.62 1.73 -4.77
CA GLY A 191 0.52 1.96 -5.71
C GLY A 191 0.44 3.39 -6.26
N GLY A 192 0.87 4.40 -5.49
CA GLY A 192 0.96 5.78 -5.98
C GLY A 192 2.01 5.94 -7.09
N VAL A 193 3.21 5.42 -6.86
CA VAL A 193 4.32 5.47 -7.83
C VAL A 193 3.98 4.70 -9.10
N THR A 194 3.41 3.49 -8.96
CA THR A 194 2.97 2.68 -10.13
C THR A 194 1.95 3.44 -10.97
N SER A 195 0.99 4.12 -10.34
CA SER A 195 -0.01 4.94 -11.05
C SER A 195 0.66 6.06 -11.85
N SER A 196 1.56 6.84 -11.22
CA SER A 196 2.22 7.95 -11.91
C SER A 196 3.10 7.48 -13.07
N SER A 197 3.81 6.37 -12.91
CA SER A 197 4.64 5.80 -13.99
C SER A 197 3.80 5.38 -15.20
N LEU A 198 2.63 4.80 -14.95
CA LEU A 198 1.71 4.39 -16.02
C LEU A 198 0.99 5.59 -16.65
N GLU A 199 0.79 6.69 -15.92
CA GLU A 199 0.26 7.94 -16.48
C GLU A 199 1.28 8.62 -17.42
N VAL A 200 2.55 8.67 -17.02
CA VAL A 200 3.65 9.15 -17.87
C VAL A 200 3.83 8.24 -19.10
N LEU A 201 3.73 6.92 -18.93
CA LEU A 201 3.78 6.00 -20.07
C LEU A 201 2.68 6.30 -21.09
N ALA A 202 1.44 6.55 -20.63
CA ALA A 202 0.34 6.88 -21.52
C ALA A 202 0.60 8.20 -22.28
N SER A 203 1.15 9.23 -21.63
CA SER A 203 1.48 10.49 -22.31
C SER A 203 2.60 10.35 -23.33
N LEU A 204 3.61 9.51 -23.06
CA LEU A 204 4.69 9.21 -24.01
C LEU A 204 4.24 8.33 -25.18
N SER A 205 3.17 7.56 -25.00
CA SER A 205 2.67 6.62 -26.01
C SER A 205 1.76 7.28 -27.04
N PHE A 206 0.92 8.23 -26.61
CA PHE A 206 0.03 8.98 -27.49
C PHE A 206 0.72 10.17 -28.17
N ASP A 207 0.14 10.64 -29.27
CA ASP A 207 0.44 11.98 -29.79
C ASP A 207 -0.47 13.01 -29.11
N ASP A 208 -0.18 14.30 -29.27
CA ASP A 208 -0.90 15.37 -28.55
C ASP A 208 -2.41 15.40 -28.79
N GLU A 209 -2.87 15.03 -29.99
CA GLU A 209 -4.29 15.02 -30.34
C GLU A 209 -4.99 13.81 -29.71
N SER A 210 -4.43 12.62 -29.91
CA SER A 210 -4.98 11.38 -29.35
C SER A 210 -4.91 11.35 -27.82
N PHE A 211 -3.87 11.91 -27.21
CA PHE A 211 -3.78 12.04 -25.75
C PHE A 211 -4.92 12.91 -25.21
N ARG A 212 -5.14 14.09 -25.83
CA ARG A 212 -6.24 14.97 -25.45
C ARG A 212 -7.60 14.30 -25.59
N GLN A 213 -7.79 13.50 -26.64
CA GLN A 213 -9.05 12.79 -26.88
C GLN A 213 -9.30 11.66 -25.87
N HIS A 214 -8.26 10.92 -25.49
CA HIS A 214 -8.42 9.66 -24.75
C HIS A 214 -8.09 9.74 -23.26
N MET A 215 -7.28 10.70 -22.84
CA MET A 215 -6.74 10.81 -21.48
C MET A 215 -7.16 12.10 -20.75
N CYS A 216 -7.55 13.16 -21.47
CA CYS A 216 -7.95 14.42 -20.84
C CYS A 216 -9.47 14.56 -20.67
N HIS A 217 -9.89 15.22 -19.59
CA HIS A 217 -11.29 15.58 -19.39
C HIS A 217 -11.76 16.57 -20.47
N ASP A 218 -13.04 16.48 -20.84
CA ASP A 218 -13.65 17.47 -21.73
C ASP A 218 -13.88 18.81 -21.00
N ALA A 219 -14.39 19.81 -21.74
CA ALA A 219 -14.70 21.14 -21.20
C ALA A 219 -15.76 21.13 -20.07
N LYS A 220 -16.48 20.02 -19.87
CA LYS A 220 -17.47 19.83 -18.80
C LYS A 220 -16.91 19.04 -17.62
N GLY A 221 -15.62 18.69 -17.65
CA GLY A 221 -14.98 17.89 -16.61
C GLY A 221 -15.34 16.40 -16.67
N VAL A 222 -15.80 15.89 -17.83
CA VAL A 222 -16.12 14.48 -18.00
C VAL A 222 -14.91 13.75 -18.58
N ALA A 223 -14.45 12.72 -17.87
CA ALA A 223 -13.37 11.87 -18.36
C ALA A 223 -13.80 11.05 -19.59
N PRO A 224 -12.92 10.78 -20.57
CA PRO A 224 -13.21 9.85 -21.66
C PRO A 224 -13.41 8.41 -21.15
N GLN A 225 -14.13 7.59 -21.92
CA GLN A 225 -14.31 6.17 -21.57
C GLN A 225 -12.97 5.43 -21.53
N PHE A 226 -12.06 5.74 -22.47
CA PHE A 226 -10.72 5.16 -22.50
C PHE A 226 -9.96 5.42 -21.18
N TYR A 227 -9.91 6.67 -20.71
CA TYR A 227 -9.29 7.01 -19.43
C TYR A 227 -9.91 6.22 -18.26
N ARG A 228 -11.24 6.11 -18.18
CA ARG A 228 -11.90 5.34 -17.11
C ARG A 228 -11.49 3.88 -17.10
N ASP A 229 -11.39 3.26 -18.28
CA ASP A 229 -10.98 1.85 -18.38
C ASP A 229 -9.48 1.68 -18.15
N TYR A 230 -8.67 2.65 -18.59
CA TYR A 230 -7.24 2.70 -18.29
C TYR A 230 -6.97 2.77 -16.79
N VAL A 231 -7.71 3.63 -16.07
CA VAL A 231 -7.64 3.71 -14.60
C VAL A 231 -7.94 2.37 -13.94
N LYS A 232 -8.94 1.61 -14.41
CA LYS A 232 -9.24 0.27 -13.87
C LYS A 232 -8.10 -0.71 -14.14
N GLN A 233 -7.48 -0.66 -15.32
CA GLN A 233 -6.33 -1.51 -15.65
C GLN A 233 -5.12 -1.17 -14.79
N VAL A 234 -4.85 0.11 -14.54
CA VAL A 234 -3.81 0.59 -13.61
C VAL A 234 -4.09 0.07 -12.20
N GLN A 235 -5.34 0.16 -11.72
CA GLN A 235 -5.74 -0.38 -10.42
C GLN A 235 -5.48 -1.89 -10.32
N ALA A 236 -5.85 -2.66 -11.34
CA ALA A 236 -5.59 -4.09 -11.38
C ALA A 236 -4.08 -4.40 -11.34
N LYS A 237 -3.27 -3.63 -12.06
CA LYS A 237 -1.80 -3.79 -12.05
C LYS A 237 -1.19 -3.49 -10.69
N ILE A 238 -1.68 -2.45 -10.01
CA ILE A 238 -1.26 -2.11 -8.64
C ILE A 238 -1.56 -3.27 -7.70
N CYS A 239 -2.78 -3.82 -7.75
CA CYS A 239 -3.16 -4.94 -6.90
C CYS A 239 -2.31 -6.18 -7.19
N GLU A 240 -2.10 -6.51 -8.46
CA GLU A 240 -1.26 -7.65 -8.88
C GLU A 240 0.18 -7.51 -8.34
N ASN A 241 0.82 -6.36 -8.54
CA ASN A 241 2.18 -6.14 -8.09
C ASN A 241 2.28 -6.19 -6.56
N ALA A 242 1.35 -5.56 -5.84
CA ALA A 242 1.30 -5.59 -4.37
C ALA A 242 1.11 -7.02 -3.84
N GLN A 243 0.25 -7.81 -4.49
CA GLN A 243 0.05 -9.21 -4.12
C GLN A 243 1.33 -10.03 -4.34
N LEU A 244 1.99 -9.89 -5.48
CA LEU A 244 3.22 -10.64 -5.77
C LEU A 244 4.34 -10.32 -4.78
N GLU A 245 4.54 -9.03 -4.47
CA GLU A 245 5.55 -8.61 -3.50
C GLU A 245 5.20 -9.09 -2.08
N PHE A 246 3.93 -9.01 -1.68
CA PHE A 246 3.45 -9.58 -0.41
C PHE A 246 3.79 -11.07 -0.30
N GLU A 247 3.45 -11.87 -1.33
CA GLU A 247 3.68 -13.32 -1.33
C GLU A 247 5.19 -13.65 -1.32
N ALA A 248 6.01 -12.85 -2.02
CA ALA A 248 7.46 -12.99 -1.99
C ALA A 248 8.02 -12.72 -0.59
N ILE A 249 7.68 -11.58 0.04
CA ILE A 249 8.12 -11.25 1.41
C ILE A 249 7.66 -12.34 2.39
N TRP A 250 6.40 -12.77 2.27
CA TRP A 250 5.83 -13.79 3.16
C TRP A 250 6.63 -15.10 3.08
N ARG A 251 6.85 -15.60 1.86
CA ARG A 251 7.60 -16.84 1.61
C ARG A 251 9.05 -16.75 2.09
N GLU A 252 9.74 -15.64 1.80
CA GLU A 252 11.12 -15.46 2.23
C GLU A 252 11.24 -15.39 3.75
N HIS A 253 10.26 -14.78 4.43
CA HIS A 253 10.21 -14.76 5.89
C HIS A 253 10.00 -16.16 6.47
N GLU A 254 9.03 -16.92 5.96
CA GLU A 254 8.80 -18.31 6.42
C GLU A 254 10.01 -19.21 6.24
N LYS A 255 10.77 -19.01 5.15
CA LYS A 255 11.95 -19.81 4.83
C LYS A 255 13.18 -19.43 5.66
N SER A 256 13.41 -18.13 5.88
CA SER A 256 14.67 -17.63 6.44
C SER A 256 14.59 -17.16 7.89
N GLY A 257 13.40 -16.82 8.37
CA GLY A 257 13.18 -16.14 9.65
C GLY A 257 13.60 -14.67 9.68
N VAL A 258 14.12 -14.12 8.58
CA VAL A 258 14.53 -12.70 8.49
C VAL A 258 13.30 -11.80 8.55
N GLU A 259 13.41 -10.69 9.26
CA GLU A 259 12.36 -9.68 9.44
C GLU A 259 11.82 -9.16 8.10
N ARG A 260 10.50 -9.03 7.99
CA ARG A 260 9.80 -8.58 6.77
C ARG A 260 10.23 -7.17 6.37
N SER A 261 10.49 -6.30 7.33
CA SER A 261 11.01 -4.96 7.05
C SER A 261 12.38 -4.98 6.37
N ILE A 262 13.25 -5.93 6.70
CA ILE A 262 14.54 -6.15 6.03
C ILE A 262 14.33 -6.79 4.66
N LEU A 263 13.43 -7.78 4.56
CA LEU A 263 13.15 -8.47 3.30
C LEU A 263 12.56 -7.53 2.25
N SER A 264 11.75 -6.55 2.65
CA SER A 264 11.26 -5.47 1.79
C SER A 264 12.41 -4.72 1.11
N ASP A 265 13.43 -4.30 1.87
CA ASP A 265 14.60 -3.60 1.32
C ASP A 265 15.44 -4.52 0.42
N ARG A 266 15.69 -5.76 0.85
CA ARG A 266 16.48 -6.73 0.09
C ARG A 266 15.83 -7.11 -1.24
N LEU A 267 14.51 -7.28 -1.27
CA LEU A 267 13.77 -7.51 -2.52
C LEU A 267 13.88 -6.31 -3.45
N SER A 268 13.73 -5.09 -2.92
CA SER A 268 13.85 -3.89 -3.74
C SER A 268 15.24 -3.75 -4.35
N VAL A 269 16.30 -3.99 -3.57
CA VAL A 269 17.69 -3.97 -4.06
C VAL A 269 17.90 -5.04 -5.14
N ALA A 270 17.49 -6.29 -4.88
CA ALA A 270 17.65 -7.37 -5.86
C ALA A 270 16.91 -7.11 -7.18
N ILE A 271 15.74 -6.45 -7.14
CA ILE A 271 15.01 -6.06 -8.35
C ILE A 271 15.73 -4.95 -9.09
N THR A 272 16.19 -3.91 -8.39
CA THR A 272 16.89 -2.78 -9.03
C THR A 272 18.21 -3.22 -9.64
N ASP A 273 19.02 -4.01 -8.93
CA ASP A 273 20.31 -4.49 -9.42
C ASP A 273 20.11 -5.33 -10.70
N LEU A 274 19.15 -6.26 -10.69
CA LEU A 274 18.86 -7.08 -11.87
C LEU A 274 18.22 -6.27 -13.01
N ASP A 275 17.38 -5.27 -12.71
CA ASP A 275 16.84 -4.36 -13.72
C ASP A 275 17.98 -3.63 -14.46
N GLU A 276 18.93 -3.03 -13.72
CA GLU A 276 20.10 -2.35 -14.31
C GLU A 276 20.92 -3.29 -15.21
N GLU A 277 21.17 -4.54 -14.78
CA GLU A 277 21.85 -5.54 -15.61
C GLU A 277 21.05 -5.86 -16.89
N LEU A 278 19.74 -6.07 -16.78
CA LEU A 278 18.88 -6.44 -17.90
C LEU A 278 18.73 -5.33 -18.93
N GLN A 279 18.69 -4.07 -18.49
CA GLN A 279 18.63 -2.89 -19.36
C GLN A 279 19.80 -2.82 -20.35
N HIS A 280 20.97 -3.36 -19.98
CA HIS A 280 22.19 -3.33 -20.80
C HIS A 280 22.56 -4.68 -21.42
N SER A 281 21.78 -5.72 -21.14
CA SER A 281 22.02 -7.09 -21.61
C SER A 281 21.81 -7.29 -23.11
N ASP A 282 22.37 -8.36 -23.66
CA ASP A 282 22.10 -8.78 -25.05
C ASP A 282 20.64 -9.19 -25.28
N MET A 283 19.88 -9.48 -24.22
CA MET A 283 18.44 -9.78 -24.32
C MET A 283 17.63 -8.58 -24.80
N TRP A 284 18.06 -7.36 -24.49
CA TRP A 284 17.44 -6.16 -25.05
C TRP A 284 17.68 -6.02 -26.55
N LYS A 285 18.86 -6.50 -27.03
CA LYS A 285 19.23 -6.44 -28.45
C LYS A 285 18.46 -7.48 -29.28
N ASP A 286 18.05 -8.58 -28.67
CA ASP A 286 17.18 -9.56 -29.32
C ASP A 286 15.76 -8.99 -29.48
N GLU A 287 15.42 -8.62 -30.71
CA GLU A 287 14.14 -7.98 -31.02
C GLU A 287 12.94 -8.85 -30.63
N ARG A 288 13.03 -10.17 -30.83
CA ARG A 288 11.94 -11.09 -30.50
C ARG A 288 11.65 -11.10 -29.00
N THR A 289 12.70 -11.25 -28.17
CA THR A 289 12.61 -11.19 -26.71
C THR A 289 12.11 -9.84 -26.25
N ARG A 290 12.71 -8.76 -26.73
CA ARG A 290 12.33 -7.38 -26.39
C ARG A 290 10.84 -7.13 -26.63
N ARG A 291 10.34 -7.46 -27.83
CA ARG A 291 8.93 -7.23 -28.20
C ARG A 291 7.98 -8.06 -27.36
N SER A 292 8.31 -9.33 -27.10
CA SER A 292 7.48 -10.19 -26.24
C SER A 292 7.40 -9.65 -24.81
N VAL A 293 8.52 -9.24 -24.23
CA VAL A 293 8.54 -8.70 -22.86
C VAL A 293 7.76 -7.40 -22.76
N LEU A 294 7.94 -6.48 -23.72
CA LEU A 294 7.18 -5.23 -23.75
C LEU A 294 5.68 -5.47 -23.94
N ALA A 295 5.28 -6.45 -24.76
CA ALA A 295 3.87 -6.81 -24.92
C ALA A 295 3.23 -7.31 -23.61
N ASP A 296 3.99 -8.00 -22.76
CA ASP A 296 3.50 -8.46 -21.46
C ASP A 296 3.56 -7.37 -20.37
N ALA A 297 4.48 -6.42 -20.51
CA ALA A 297 4.74 -5.37 -19.53
C ALA A 297 3.81 -4.16 -19.69
N LEU A 298 3.49 -3.81 -20.93
CA LEU A 298 2.69 -2.63 -21.25
C LEU A 298 1.19 -2.87 -21.02
N PRO A 299 0.41 -1.83 -20.65
CA PRO A 299 -1.03 -1.96 -20.52
C PRO A 299 -1.72 -2.36 -21.84
N ASN A 300 -2.51 -3.43 -21.83
CA ASN A 300 -3.22 -3.90 -23.03
C ASN A 300 -4.06 -2.81 -23.71
N LEU A 301 -4.69 -1.90 -22.95
CA LEU A 301 -5.46 -0.82 -23.58
C LEU A 301 -4.61 0.12 -24.43
N LEU A 302 -3.34 0.36 -24.06
CA LEU A 302 -2.43 1.13 -24.90
C LEU A 302 -2.00 0.31 -26.12
N LEU A 303 -1.71 -0.99 -25.93
CA LEU A 303 -1.36 -1.88 -27.04
C LEU A 303 -2.47 -1.97 -28.08
N ASP A 304 -3.72 -2.19 -27.65
CA ASP A 304 -4.88 -2.31 -28.52
C ASP A 304 -5.18 -0.99 -29.25
N LYS A 305 -4.95 0.15 -28.58
CA LYS A 305 -5.29 1.48 -29.09
C LYS A 305 -4.23 2.08 -30.01
N ILE A 306 -2.94 1.89 -29.68
CA ILE A 306 -1.81 2.59 -30.30
C ILE A 306 -0.97 1.62 -31.15
N GLY A 307 -0.91 0.35 -30.75
CA GLY A 307 -0.04 -0.66 -31.35
C GLY A 307 1.37 -0.64 -30.76
N LEU A 308 1.95 -1.84 -30.57
CA LEU A 308 3.28 -2.01 -29.98
C LEU A 308 4.38 -1.28 -30.77
N ASP A 309 4.37 -1.35 -32.09
CA ASP A 309 5.37 -0.69 -32.95
C ASP A 309 5.38 0.82 -32.77
N THR A 310 4.19 1.42 -32.76
CA THR A 310 4.01 2.85 -32.55
C THR A 310 4.51 3.26 -31.17
N ILE A 311 4.18 2.51 -30.11
CA ILE A 311 4.66 2.77 -28.75
C ILE A 311 6.19 2.72 -28.70
N ILE A 312 6.80 1.67 -29.26
CA ILE A 312 8.27 1.52 -29.32
C ILE A 312 8.92 2.71 -30.05
N SER A 313 8.28 3.22 -31.11
CA SER A 313 8.81 4.36 -31.86
C SER A 313 8.71 5.71 -31.14
N ARG A 314 7.73 5.87 -30.25
CA ARG A 314 7.42 7.14 -29.57
C ARG A 314 8.07 7.25 -28.19
N VAL A 315 8.04 6.17 -27.42
CA VAL A 315 8.57 6.15 -26.06
C VAL A 315 10.11 6.13 -26.12
N PRO A 316 10.81 6.99 -25.35
CA PRO A 316 12.27 7.01 -25.35
C PRO A 316 12.89 5.64 -25.02
N ASP A 317 13.98 5.27 -25.70
CA ASP A 317 14.66 3.97 -25.53
C ASP A 317 15.00 3.67 -24.06
N ALA A 318 15.46 4.68 -23.32
CA ALA A 318 15.75 4.54 -21.89
C ALA A 318 14.53 4.13 -21.05
N TYR A 319 13.33 4.66 -21.37
CA TYR A 319 12.09 4.27 -20.69
C TYR A 319 11.68 2.85 -21.06
N LEU A 320 11.79 2.47 -22.34
CA LEU A 320 11.46 1.11 -22.77
C LEU A 320 12.40 0.07 -22.14
N ARG A 321 13.70 0.38 -22.01
CA ARG A 321 14.66 -0.46 -21.27
C ARG A 321 14.26 -0.61 -19.82
N ALA A 322 13.94 0.48 -19.12
CA ALA A 322 13.51 0.41 -17.73
C ALA A 322 12.23 -0.41 -17.55
N ILE A 323 11.26 -0.29 -18.45
CA ILE A 323 10.03 -1.14 -18.43
C ILE A 323 10.40 -2.61 -18.64
N PHE A 324 11.27 -2.90 -19.60
CA PHE A 324 11.73 -4.25 -19.91
C PHE A 324 12.45 -4.90 -18.72
N GLY A 325 13.45 -4.22 -18.16
CA GLY A 325 14.26 -4.73 -17.07
C GLY A 325 13.44 -4.88 -15.78
N SER A 326 12.72 -3.83 -15.36
CA SER A 326 11.90 -3.87 -14.14
C SER A 326 10.80 -4.93 -14.20
N TYR A 327 10.16 -5.15 -15.36
CA TYR A 327 9.17 -6.20 -15.51
C TYR A 327 9.78 -7.59 -15.34
N LEU A 328 10.89 -7.88 -16.02
CA LEU A 328 11.56 -9.18 -15.91
C LEU A 328 12.13 -9.41 -14.52
N ALA A 329 12.85 -8.42 -13.99
CA ALA A 329 13.51 -8.50 -12.69
C ALA A 329 12.49 -8.73 -11.57
N SER A 330 11.41 -7.93 -11.51
CA SER A 330 10.38 -8.09 -10.49
C SER A 330 9.69 -9.45 -10.57
N ARG A 331 9.33 -9.94 -11.76
CA ARG A 331 8.66 -11.24 -11.92
C ARG A 331 9.57 -12.40 -11.50
N PHE A 332 10.84 -12.34 -11.89
CA PHE A 332 11.82 -13.33 -11.50
C PHE A 332 12.06 -13.32 -9.98
N VAL A 333 12.33 -12.16 -9.39
CA VAL A 333 12.62 -12.05 -7.95
C VAL A 333 11.39 -12.42 -7.10
N TYR A 334 10.18 -12.06 -7.52
CA TYR A 334 8.97 -12.48 -6.81
C TYR A 334 8.70 -13.98 -6.87
N GLU A 335 9.04 -14.64 -7.99
CA GLU A 335 8.86 -16.08 -8.16
C GLU A 335 9.97 -16.89 -7.47
N PHE A 336 11.23 -16.50 -7.62
CA PHE A 336 12.40 -17.30 -7.20
C PHE A 336 13.11 -16.80 -5.94
N GLY A 337 12.75 -15.63 -5.42
CA GLY A 337 13.34 -15.02 -4.21
C GLY A 337 14.51 -14.09 -4.49
N ILE A 338 15.15 -13.61 -3.40
CA ILE A 338 16.18 -12.55 -3.43
C ILE A 338 17.53 -13.05 -3.96
N SER A 339 17.87 -14.31 -3.72
CA SER A 339 19.15 -14.89 -4.15
C SER A 339 18.94 -16.21 -4.91
N PRO A 340 18.32 -16.14 -6.09
CA PRO A 340 18.10 -17.31 -6.91
C PRO A 340 19.44 -17.79 -7.50
N GLY A 341 19.60 -19.11 -7.64
CA GLY A 341 20.80 -19.66 -8.27
C GLY A 341 20.92 -19.23 -9.74
N GLN A 342 22.13 -19.15 -10.29
CA GLN A 342 22.37 -18.70 -11.68
C GLN A 342 21.54 -19.48 -12.73
N PHE A 343 21.25 -20.76 -12.47
CA PHE A 343 20.39 -21.58 -13.33
C PHE A 343 18.91 -21.21 -13.30
N ALA A 344 18.43 -20.57 -12.23
CA ALA A 344 17.03 -20.21 -12.08
C ALA A 344 16.60 -19.15 -13.10
N PHE A 345 17.47 -18.17 -13.39
CA PHE A 345 17.17 -17.16 -14.40
C PHE A 345 17.09 -17.78 -15.80
N TYR A 346 17.98 -18.74 -16.09
CA TYR A 346 17.93 -19.49 -17.34
C TYR A 346 16.63 -20.30 -17.49
N ASP A 347 16.18 -21.01 -16.44
CA ASP A 347 14.91 -21.76 -16.46
C ASP A 347 13.70 -20.82 -16.64
N PHE A 348 13.69 -19.70 -15.91
CA PHE A 348 12.67 -18.65 -16.06
C PHE A 348 12.58 -18.14 -17.49
N MET A 349 13.72 -17.80 -18.09
CA MET A 349 13.78 -17.32 -19.48
C MET A 349 13.45 -18.41 -20.49
N SER A 350 13.87 -19.65 -20.27
CA SER A 350 13.58 -20.77 -21.17
C SER A 350 12.08 -21.06 -21.24
N LYS A 351 11.40 -21.07 -20.09
CA LYS A 351 9.93 -21.20 -20.01
C LYS A 351 9.22 -20.06 -20.72
N ARG A 352 9.76 -18.84 -20.65
CA ARG A 352 9.22 -17.69 -21.37
C ARG A 352 9.40 -17.85 -22.87
N MET A 353 10.61 -18.16 -23.34
CA MET A 353 10.93 -18.30 -24.76
C MET A 353 10.09 -19.39 -25.44
N ALA A 354 9.75 -20.46 -24.72
CA ALA A 354 8.84 -21.50 -25.22
C ALA A 354 7.43 -20.99 -25.54
N LYS A 355 6.97 -19.90 -24.90
CA LYS A 355 5.65 -19.28 -25.19
C LYS A 355 5.66 -18.35 -26.41
N ILE A 356 6.85 -17.98 -26.90
CA ILE A 356 7.01 -17.06 -28.03
C ILE A 356 7.07 -17.87 -29.35
N GLN A 357 7.18 -19.20 -29.29
CA GLN A 357 7.33 -20.07 -30.47
C GLN A 357 6.09 -20.14 -31.34
#